data_AF-A0A2E2EVU8-F1
#
_entry.id   AF-A0A2E2EVU8-F1
#
_cell.length_a   1.000
_cell.length_b   1.000
_cell.length_c   1.000
_cell.angle_alpha   90.00
_cell.angle_beta   90.00
_cell.angle_gamma   90.00
#
_symmetry.space_group_name_H-M   'P 1'
#
loop_
_entity.id
_entity.type
_entity.pdbx_description
1 polymer ?
#
loop_
_entity_poly.entity_id
_entity_poly.type
_entity_poly.pdbx_seq_one_letter_code
_entity_poly.pdbx_strand_id
1 'polypeptide(L)'
;MKTEKFLLYIILCIVLFNLLNLQCNPKPKREWPKISVVRDTIWQTKIDTFNVQTTNYKTVYVDTTDVSKVIENQQNLTIVKDHFIEAKAYRDTLSNDDIDIFTYNLVDGKLLDSEISYKLKVPREITVTKTIEHPKSFRSGLYMFSEIGGNQNMFNNLSLGLQYNRKGKWFASYRANFNELKQTTHNIGVGFRLFK
;
A
#
# COMPACT_ATOMS: atom_id res chain seq x y z
N MET A 1 31.35 -12.37 -59.29
CA MET A 1 31.14 -13.81 -59.00
C MET A 1 32.01 -14.43 -57.89
N LYS A 2 33.34 -14.26 -57.82
CA LYS A 2 34.14 -14.86 -56.72
C LYS A 2 34.08 -14.07 -55.40
N THR A 3 34.04 -12.74 -55.49
CA THR A 3 33.99 -11.82 -54.33
C THR A 3 32.64 -11.81 -53.63
N GLU A 4 31.53 -11.89 -54.37
CA GLU A 4 30.17 -11.93 -53.81
C GLU A 4 29.93 -13.23 -53.00
N LYS A 5 30.43 -14.36 -53.50
CA LYS A 5 30.37 -15.64 -52.76
C LYS A 5 31.19 -15.57 -51.47
N PHE A 6 32.37 -14.96 -51.52
CA PHE A 6 33.22 -14.77 -50.34
C PHE A 6 32.56 -13.87 -49.28
N LEU A 7 31.94 -12.77 -49.71
CA LEU A 7 31.21 -11.86 -48.82
C LEU A 7 30.00 -12.55 -48.17
N LEU A 8 29.30 -13.40 -48.91
CA LEU A 8 28.18 -14.19 -48.41
C LEU A 8 28.61 -15.20 -47.32
N TYR A 9 29.77 -15.85 -47.48
CA TYR A 9 30.32 -16.75 -46.45
C TYR A 9 30.72 -16.01 -45.18
N ILE A 10 31.23 -14.78 -45.28
CA ILE A 10 31.55 -13.93 -44.12
C ILE A 10 30.28 -13.56 -43.37
N ILE A 11 29.24 -13.11 -44.08
CA ILE A 11 27.95 -12.76 -43.47
C ILE A 11 27.33 -14.00 -42.78
N LEU A 12 27.39 -15.16 -43.43
CA LEU A 12 26.89 -16.42 -42.86
C LEU A 12 27.63 -16.78 -41.56
N CYS A 13 28.95 -16.64 -41.52
CA CYS A 13 29.74 -16.89 -40.31
C CYS A 13 29.39 -15.93 -39.17
N ILE A 14 29.19 -14.65 -39.47
CA ILE A 14 28.81 -13.64 -38.47
C ILE A 14 27.41 -13.95 -37.90
N VAL A 15 26.46 -14.37 -38.74
CA VAL A 15 25.11 -14.74 -38.30
C VAL A 15 25.12 -15.99 -37.44
N LEU A 16 25.86 -17.03 -37.84
CA LEU A 16 26.04 -18.27 -37.06
C LEU A 16 26.71 -18.00 -35.70
N PHE A 17 27.76 -17.18 -35.68
CA PHE A 17 28.44 -16.79 -34.44
C PHE A 17 27.52 -16.03 -33.48
N ASN A 18 26.67 -15.12 -33.99
CA ASN A 18 25.71 -14.39 -33.17
C ASN A 18 24.57 -15.30 -32.65
N LEU A 19 24.10 -16.25 -33.45
CA LEU A 19 23.08 -17.22 -33.03
C LEU A 19 23.58 -18.14 -31.91
N LEU A 20 24.83 -18.61 -32.00
CA LEU A 20 25.46 -19.42 -30.96
C LEU A 20 25.65 -18.63 -29.65
N ASN A 21 26.09 -17.36 -29.74
CA ASN A 21 26.20 -16.49 -28.56
C ASN A 21 24.84 -16.17 -27.91
N LEU A 22 23.75 -16.18 -28.69
CA LEU A 22 22.41 -15.98 -28.14
C LEU A 22 21.98 -17.16 -27.23
N GLN A 23 22.40 -18.38 -27.56
CA GLN A 23 22.09 -19.59 -26.79
C GLN A 23 22.95 -19.74 -25.53
N CYS A 24 24.16 -19.17 -25.50
CA CYS A 24 25.05 -19.21 -24.35
C CYS A 24 24.75 -18.17 -23.26
N ASN A 25 23.75 -17.30 -23.43
CA ASN A 25 23.31 -16.45 -22.33
C ASN A 25 22.53 -17.31 -21.31
N PRO A 26 23.03 -17.51 -20.08
CA PRO A 26 22.27 -18.22 -19.06
C PRO A 26 20.94 -17.51 -18.88
N LYS A 27 19.84 -18.26 -18.98
CA LYS A 27 18.50 -17.72 -18.73
C LYS A 27 18.57 -17.00 -17.38
N PRO A 28 18.20 -15.71 -17.30
CA PRO A 28 18.25 -14.99 -16.03
C PRO A 28 17.44 -15.80 -15.02
N LYS A 29 18.08 -16.18 -13.91
CA LYS A 29 17.40 -16.91 -12.84
C LYS A 29 16.14 -16.12 -12.51
N ARG A 30 14.98 -16.77 -12.68
CA ARG A 30 13.69 -16.21 -12.30
C ARG A 30 13.68 -16.22 -10.78
N GLU A 31 14.19 -15.16 -10.17
CA GLU A 31 14.04 -14.97 -8.74
C GLU A 31 12.55 -14.80 -8.49
N TRP A 32 11.97 -15.78 -7.79
CA TRP A 32 10.61 -15.67 -7.30
C TRP A 32 10.57 -14.47 -6.36
N PRO A 33 9.56 -13.58 -6.48
CA PRO A 33 9.48 -12.39 -5.64
C PRO A 33 9.51 -12.83 -4.18
N LYS A 34 10.50 -12.36 -3.42
CA LYS A 34 10.51 -12.51 -1.98
C LYS A 34 9.42 -11.59 -1.43
N ILE A 35 8.30 -12.17 -1.03
CA ILE A 35 7.24 -11.45 -0.32
C ILE A 35 7.76 -11.23 1.10
N SER A 36 8.19 -10.01 1.42
CA SER A 36 8.46 -9.59 2.79
C SER A 36 7.19 -8.97 3.36
N VAL A 37 6.57 -9.66 4.32
CA VAL A 37 5.47 -9.08 5.11
C VAL A 37 6.12 -8.30 6.25
N VAL A 38 6.11 -6.97 6.14
CA VAL A 38 6.54 -6.07 7.22
C VAL A 38 5.31 -5.73 8.05
N ARG A 39 5.34 -6.07 9.34
CA ARG A 39 4.30 -5.71 10.32
C ARG A 39 4.84 -4.59 11.20
N ASP A 40 4.43 -3.36 10.90
CA ASP A 40 4.76 -2.20 11.73
C ASP A 40 3.66 -2.04 12.79
N THR A 41 4.01 -2.18 14.07
CA THR A 41 3.12 -1.81 15.17
C THR A 41 3.23 -0.30 15.37
N ILE A 42 2.29 0.45 14.82
CA ILE A 42 2.20 1.89 15.02
C ILE A 42 1.36 2.16 16.26
N TRP A 43 1.96 2.68 17.32
CA TRP A 43 1.25 3.18 18.48
C TRP A 43 0.80 4.61 18.20
N GLN A 44 -0.48 4.80 17.88
CA GLN A 44 -1.07 6.14 17.78
C GLN A 44 -1.64 6.52 19.14
N THR A 45 -0.98 7.43 19.85
CA THR A 45 -1.52 7.99 21.08
C THR A 45 -2.57 9.04 20.72
N LYS A 46 -3.84 8.69 20.93
CA LYS A 46 -4.97 9.61 20.81
C LYS A 46 -5.21 10.26 22.18
N ILE A 47 -5.26 11.59 22.20
CA ILE A 47 -5.68 12.35 23.37
C ILE A 47 -7.15 12.68 23.16
N ASP A 48 -7.99 12.26 24.09
CA ASP A 48 -9.42 12.54 24.07
C ASP A 48 -9.82 13.26 25.36
N THR A 49 -10.81 14.14 25.26
CA THR A 49 -11.33 14.91 26.40
C THR A 49 -12.69 14.37 26.81
N PHE A 50 -12.80 13.91 28.04
CA PHE A 50 -14.05 13.39 28.59
C PHE A 50 -14.79 14.46 29.38
N ASN A 51 -16.09 14.62 29.12
CA ASN A 51 -16.97 15.49 29.91
C ASN A 51 -17.53 14.71 31.10
N VAL A 52 -17.13 15.07 32.31
CA VAL A 52 -17.60 14.44 33.56
C VAL A 52 -18.85 15.15 34.05
N GLN A 53 -19.92 14.40 34.32
CA GLN A 53 -21.18 14.93 34.85
C GLN A 53 -21.23 14.84 36.37
N THR A 54 -20.60 15.79 37.06
CA THR A 54 -20.49 15.78 38.53
C THR A 54 -21.79 16.12 39.28
N THR A 55 -22.88 16.40 38.57
CA THR A 55 -24.13 16.87 39.18
C THR A 55 -25.11 15.76 39.54
N ASN A 56 -24.94 14.55 39.00
CA ASN A 56 -25.84 13.43 39.25
C ASN A 56 -25.27 12.52 40.34
N TYR A 57 -25.95 12.43 41.47
CA TYR A 57 -25.54 11.57 42.58
C TYR A 57 -26.73 10.84 43.18
N LYS A 58 -26.45 9.70 43.79
CA LYS A 58 -27.41 8.94 44.58
C LYS A 58 -27.07 9.10 46.06
N THR A 59 -28.06 9.44 46.88
CA THR A 59 -27.91 9.39 48.33
C THR A 59 -27.87 7.93 48.78
N VAL A 60 -26.82 7.56 49.51
CA VAL A 60 -26.59 6.22 50.06
C VAL A 60 -26.24 6.32 51.53
N TYR A 61 -26.41 5.22 52.28
CA TYR A 61 -26.07 5.16 53.70
C TYR A 61 -24.86 4.25 53.89
N VAL A 62 -23.85 4.73 54.60
CA VAL A 62 -22.55 4.07 54.75
C VAL A 62 -22.32 3.77 56.21
N ASP A 63 -21.87 2.56 56.53
CA ASP A 63 -21.53 2.18 57.90
C ASP A 63 -20.32 2.98 58.39
N THR A 64 -20.45 3.59 59.57
CA THR A 64 -19.39 4.34 60.28
C THR A 64 -18.15 3.50 60.56
N THR A 65 -18.30 2.19 60.70
CA THR A 65 -17.22 1.26 61.04
C THR A 65 -16.59 0.61 59.81
N ASP A 66 -17.33 0.50 58.70
CA ASP A 66 -16.92 -0.20 57.49
C ASP A 66 -17.49 0.47 56.24
N VAL A 67 -16.67 1.30 55.58
CA VAL A 67 -17.03 2.04 54.37
C VAL A 67 -17.40 1.14 53.17
N SER A 68 -17.09 -0.16 53.21
CA SER A 68 -17.50 -1.09 52.15
C SER A 68 -18.98 -1.49 52.21
N LYS A 69 -19.64 -1.27 53.36
CA LYS A 69 -21.07 -1.54 53.54
C LYS A 69 -21.90 -0.32 53.19
N VAL A 70 -22.35 -0.29 51.93
CA VAL A 70 -23.20 0.78 51.39
C VAL A 70 -24.63 0.26 51.17
N ILE A 71 -25.61 0.94 51.76
CA ILE A 71 -27.03 0.65 51.62
C ILE A 71 -27.67 1.68 50.68
N GLU A 72 -28.12 1.21 49.51
CA GLU A 72 -28.70 2.08 48.48
C GLU A 72 -30.23 2.21 48.53
N ASN A 73 -30.93 1.30 49.23
CA ASN A 73 -32.39 1.24 49.17
C ASN A 73 -33.00 1.15 50.58
N GLN A 74 -33.77 2.17 50.97
CA GLN A 74 -34.36 2.30 52.30
C GLN A 74 -35.63 1.47 52.51
N GLN A 75 -36.18 0.88 51.45
CA GLN A 75 -37.57 0.44 51.43
C GLN A 75 -37.92 -0.66 52.45
N ASN A 76 -36.95 -1.36 53.05
CA ASN A 76 -37.21 -2.43 54.02
C ASN A 76 -36.19 -2.53 55.19
N LEU A 77 -35.34 -1.52 55.43
CA LEU A 77 -34.31 -1.59 56.48
C LEU A 77 -34.52 -0.49 57.51
N THR A 78 -34.67 -0.87 58.79
CA THR A 78 -34.64 0.03 59.93
C THR A 78 -33.20 0.49 60.11
N ILE A 79 -32.80 1.58 59.45
CA ILE A 79 -31.45 2.14 59.56
C ILE A 79 -31.31 2.69 60.99
N VAL A 80 -30.50 2.00 61.80
CA VAL A 80 -30.10 2.49 63.12
C VAL A 80 -29.17 3.69 62.87
N LYS A 81 -29.67 4.90 63.15
CA LYS A 81 -28.96 6.17 62.89
C LYS A 81 -27.56 6.25 63.50
N ASP A 82 -27.29 5.50 64.57
CA ASP A 82 -26.00 5.53 65.27
C ASP A 82 -24.86 4.87 64.48
N HIS A 83 -25.16 3.98 63.53
CA HIS A 83 -24.14 3.23 62.79
C HIS A 83 -23.98 3.64 61.33
N PHE A 84 -24.90 4.44 60.79
CA PHE A 84 -24.90 4.78 59.36
C PHE A 84 -24.94 6.28 59.14
N ILE A 85 -24.05 6.77 58.28
CA ILE A 85 -24.01 8.17 57.84
C ILE A 85 -24.54 8.27 56.41
N GLU A 86 -25.26 9.36 56.12
CA GLU A 86 -25.70 9.71 54.78
C GLU A 86 -24.52 10.20 53.94
N ALA A 87 -24.28 9.58 52.78
CA ALA A 87 -23.24 9.96 51.84
C ALA A 87 -23.79 10.08 50.42
N LYS A 88 -23.05 10.78 49.56
CA LYS A 88 -23.35 10.92 48.14
C LYS A 88 -22.46 9.98 47.35
N ALA A 89 -23.09 9.08 46.60
CA ALA A 89 -22.42 8.20 45.64
C ALA A 89 -22.53 8.81 44.23
N TYR A 90 -21.38 9.11 43.64
CA TYR A 90 -21.24 9.56 42.25
C TYR A 90 -20.77 8.38 41.41
N ARG A 91 -21.48 8.11 40.31
CA ARG A 91 -21.18 7.02 39.38
C ARG A 91 -21.23 7.56 37.97
N ASP A 92 -20.06 7.66 37.34
CA ASP A 92 -19.94 8.12 35.97
C ASP A 92 -19.35 7.03 35.08
N THR A 93 -19.88 6.94 33.86
CA THR A 93 -19.31 6.15 32.77
C THR A 93 -18.93 7.10 31.65
N LEU A 94 -17.64 7.15 31.33
CA LEU A 94 -17.10 7.93 30.23
C LEU A 94 -16.72 6.96 29.13
N SER A 95 -17.28 7.14 27.93
CA SER A 95 -17.15 6.17 26.83
C SER A 95 -16.72 6.89 25.56
N ASN A 96 -15.70 6.35 24.88
CA ASN A 96 -15.38 6.71 23.50
C ASN A 96 -15.23 5.44 22.64
N ASP A 97 -14.73 5.58 21.42
CA ASP A 97 -14.57 4.46 20.48
C ASP A 97 -13.57 3.38 20.98
N ASP A 98 -12.63 3.78 21.84
CA ASP A 98 -11.44 3.01 22.18
C ASP A 98 -11.43 2.50 23.64
N ILE A 99 -12.10 3.20 24.55
CA ILE A 99 -12.08 2.92 25.99
C ILE A 99 -13.40 3.30 26.66
N ASP A 100 -13.80 2.50 27.64
CA ASP A 100 -14.78 2.87 28.66
C ASP A 100 -14.05 3.08 29.99
N ILE A 101 -14.31 4.19 30.66
CA ILE A 101 -13.79 4.53 31.99
C ILE A 101 -14.98 4.60 32.93
N PHE A 102 -14.91 3.86 34.04
CA PHE A 102 -15.90 3.86 35.09
C PHE A 102 -15.29 4.49 36.34
N THR A 103 -15.96 5.50 36.88
CA THR A 103 -15.53 6.17 38.10
C THR A 103 -16.62 6.10 39.14
N TYR A 104 -16.24 5.72 40.35
CA TYR A 104 -17.09 5.69 41.52
C TYR A 104 -16.46 6.51 42.63
N ASN A 105 -17.20 7.46 43.18
CA ASN A 105 -16.77 8.26 44.32
C ASN A 105 -17.86 8.31 45.38
N LEU A 106 -17.47 8.09 46.64
CA LEU A 106 -18.35 8.14 47.80
C LEU A 106 -17.92 9.29 48.70
N VAL A 107 -18.83 10.23 48.98
CA VAL A 107 -18.49 11.51 49.65
C VAL A 107 -19.50 11.86 50.75
N ASP A 108 -18.98 12.18 51.94
CA ASP A 108 -19.72 12.80 53.06
C ASP A 108 -18.93 14.01 53.58
N GLY A 109 -18.95 15.11 52.82
CA GLY A 109 -18.10 16.29 53.03
C GLY A 109 -16.60 16.07 52.76
N LYS A 110 -16.10 14.85 52.97
CA LYS A 110 -14.78 14.33 52.60
C LYS A 110 -14.94 13.07 51.72
N LEU A 111 -13.92 12.77 50.93
CA LEU A 111 -13.86 11.54 50.13
C LEU A 111 -13.74 10.33 51.08
N LEU A 112 -14.72 9.44 51.05
CA LEU A 112 -14.75 8.21 51.84
C LEU A 112 -14.18 7.02 51.06
N ASP A 113 -14.54 6.92 49.78
CA ASP A 113 -14.08 5.86 48.89
C ASP A 113 -14.00 6.37 47.44
N SER A 114 -13.08 5.83 46.66
CA SER A 114 -12.84 6.19 45.27
C SER A 114 -12.32 4.99 44.50
N GLU A 115 -13.05 4.61 43.45
CA GLU A 115 -12.67 3.55 42.53
C GLU A 115 -12.65 4.08 41.09
N ILE A 116 -11.57 3.75 40.36
CA ILE A 116 -11.43 4.03 38.94
C ILE A 116 -11.11 2.71 38.25
N SER A 117 -11.98 2.29 37.33
CA SER A 117 -11.76 1.11 36.50
C SER A 117 -11.91 1.46 35.02
N TYR A 118 -11.26 0.69 34.15
CA TYR A 118 -11.29 0.95 32.70
C TYR A 118 -11.41 -0.35 31.90
N LYS A 119 -12.00 -0.25 30.71
CA LYS A 119 -12.17 -1.35 29.77
C LYS A 119 -11.76 -0.89 28.37
N LEU A 120 -10.70 -1.48 27.83
CA LEU A 120 -10.23 -1.21 26.47
C LEU A 120 -11.14 -1.93 25.45
N LYS A 121 -11.63 -1.18 24.47
CA LYS A 121 -12.32 -1.71 23.29
C LYS A 121 -11.25 -2.10 22.27
N VAL A 122 -10.90 -3.39 22.25
CA VAL A 122 -9.81 -3.87 21.40
C VAL A 122 -10.12 -3.58 19.92
N PRO A 123 -9.20 -2.97 19.15
CA PRO A 123 -9.42 -2.71 17.75
C PRO A 123 -9.63 -4.04 16.99
N ARG A 124 -10.66 -4.08 16.15
CA ARG A 124 -10.84 -5.18 15.19
C ARG A 124 -9.67 -5.14 14.21
N GLU A 125 -9.05 -6.28 13.92
CA GLU A 125 -7.89 -6.41 13.03
C GLU A 125 -8.10 -5.61 11.73
N ILE A 126 -7.26 -4.59 11.51
CA ILE A 126 -7.27 -3.82 10.26
C ILE A 126 -6.31 -4.52 9.29
N THR A 127 -6.84 -5.41 8.46
CA THR A 127 -6.06 -6.07 7.39
C THR A 127 -5.82 -5.07 6.26
N VAL A 128 -4.64 -4.44 6.24
CA VAL A 128 -4.24 -3.52 5.15
C VAL A 128 -3.46 -4.28 4.08
N THR A 129 -4.08 -4.52 2.93
CA THR A 129 -3.41 -5.11 1.76
C THR A 129 -2.65 -4.01 1.00
N LYS A 130 -1.32 -3.94 1.17
CA LYS A 130 -0.45 -3.08 0.34
C LYS A 130 -0.02 -3.83 -0.92
N THR A 131 -0.54 -3.44 -2.09
CA THR A 131 -0.10 -3.96 -3.39
C THR A 131 1.12 -3.19 -3.86
N ILE A 132 2.29 -3.83 -3.90
CA ILE A 132 3.51 -3.24 -4.47
C ILE A 132 3.47 -3.45 -5.99
N GLU A 133 3.07 -2.42 -6.73
CA GLU A 133 3.12 -2.45 -8.20
C GLU A 133 4.56 -2.26 -8.69
N HIS A 134 5.17 -3.33 -9.19
CA HIS A 134 6.44 -3.20 -9.90
C HIS A 134 6.23 -2.58 -11.29
N PRO A 135 7.14 -1.68 -11.73
CA PRO A 135 7.02 -1.06 -13.04
C PRO A 135 7.04 -2.12 -14.15
N LYS A 136 6.06 -2.08 -15.07
CA LYS A 136 5.93 -3.02 -16.20
C LYS A 136 7.30 -3.20 -16.89
N SER A 137 7.83 -4.42 -16.87
CA SER A 137 9.06 -4.73 -17.60
C SER A 137 8.74 -4.78 -19.10
N PHE A 138 9.29 -3.86 -19.88
CA PHE A 138 9.17 -3.92 -21.34
C PHE A 138 9.84 -5.20 -21.84
N ARG A 139 9.07 -6.05 -22.51
CA ARG A 139 9.58 -7.26 -23.17
C ARG A 139 10.19 -6.84 -24.52
N SER A 140 11.28 -7.49 -24.93
CA SER A 140 11.79 -7.31 -26.28
C SER A 140 10.74 -7.74 -27.30
N GLY A 141 10.56 -6.98 -28.37
CA GLY A 141 9.53 -7.22 -29.36
C GLY A 141 9.98 -6.86 -30.76
N LEU A 142 9.52 -7.62 -31.75
CA LEU A 142 9.61 -7.29 -33.16
C LEU A 142 8.30 -6.60 -33.56
N TYR A 143 8.41 -5.39 -34.09
CA TYR A 143 7.30 -4.56 -34.49
C TYR A 143 7.36 -4.37 -36.01
N MET A 144 6.20 -4.41 -36.65
CA MET A 144 6.06 -3.99 -38.05
C MET A 144 5.42 -2.62 -38.06
N PHE A 145 5.94 -1.71 -38.86
CA PHE A 145 5.40 -0.37 -39.00
C PHE A 145 5.33 0.03 -40.48
N SER A 146 4.35 0.85 -40.81
CA SER A 146 4.23 1.50 -42.10
C SER A 146 4.28 3.01 -41.87
N GLU A 147 4.98 3.73 -42.75
CA GLU A 147 4.99 5.18 -42.72
C GLU A 147 4.49 5.72 -44.04
N ILE A 148 3.62 6.71 -43.95
CA ILE A 148 3.10 7.47 -45.08
C ILE A 148 3.47 8.92 -44.81
N GLY A 149 4.29 9.51 -45.69
CA GLY A 149 4.77 10.88 -45.55
C GLY A 149 5.05 11.54 -46.88
N GLY A 150 5.32 12.84 -46.86
CA GLY A 150 5.62 13.63 -48.05
C GLY A 150 6.56 14.78 -47.71
N ASN A 151 7.26 15.29 -48.72
CA ASN A 151 7.92 16.59 -48.63
C ASN A 151 6.95 17.67 -49.15
N GLN A 152 7.19 18.95 -48.85
CA GLN A 152 6.37 20.09 -49.32
C GLN A 152 6.14 20.07 -50.84
N ASN A 153 7.05 19.47 -51.60
CA ASN A 153 6.99 19.40 -53.05
C ASN A 153 6.32 18.12 -53.60
N MET A 154 6.28 17.01 -52.85
CA MET A 154 5.69 15.73 -53.30
C MET A 154 5.23 14.86 -52.14
N PHE A 155 3.97 14.41 -52.20
CA PHE A 155 3.37 13.45 -51.26
C PHE A 155 3.55 12.02 -51.77
N ASN A 156 4.77 11.50 -51.69
CA ASN A 156 5.09 10.19 -52.25
C ASN A 156 6.14 9.43 -51.43
N ASN A 157 5.83 9.16 -50.17
CA ASN A 157 6.65 8.26 -49.35
C ASN A 157 5.80 7.26 -48.60
N LEU A 158 5.59 6.11 -49.24
CA LEU A 158 5.07 4.89 -48.62
C LEU A 158 6.25 3.99 -48.28
N SER A 159 6.42 3.71 -46.99
CA SER A 159 7.46 2.79 -46.54
C SER A 159 6.89 1.73 -45.59
N LEU A 160 7.49 0.55 -45.64
CA LEU A 160 7.23 -0.56 -44.73
C LEU A 160 8.52 -0.92 -44.01
N GLY A 161 8.44 -1.18 -42.72
CA GLY A 161 9.61 -1.50 -41.92
C GLY A 161 9.34 -2.49 -40.80
N LEU A 162 10.44 -3.09 -40.35
CA LEU A 162 10.51 -3.94 -39.18
C LEU A 162 11.43 -3.28 -38.15
N GLN A 163 11.02 -3.27 -36.90
CA GLN A 163 11.79 -2.72 -35.79
C GLN A 163 11.89 -3.76 -34.67
N TYR A 164 13.11 -4.16 -34.34
CA TYR A 164 13.39 -4.98 -33.17
C TYR A 164 13.78 -4.08 -32.00
N ASN A 165 12.93 -4.05 -30.97
CA ASN A 165 13.21 -3.41 -29.70
C ASN A 165 13.75 -4.46 -28.73
N ARG A 166 15.00 -4.32 -28.28
CA ARG A 166 15.54 -5.18 -27.22
C ARG A 166 15.04 -4.69 -25.85
N LYS A 167 15.03 -5.55 -24.84
CA LYS A 167 14.75 -5.22 -23.41
C LYS A 167 15.66 -4.11 -22.82
N GLY A 168 16.62 -3.59 -23.59
CA GLY A 168 17.44 -2.43 -23.25
C GLY A 168 16.88 -1.13 -23.82
N LYS A 169 17.72 -0.09 -23.86
CA LYS A 169 17.36 1.20 -24.44
C LYS A 169 17.60 1.27 -25.95
N TRP A 170 18.10 0.22 -26.61
CA TRP A 170 18.42 0.29 -28.05
C TRP A 170 17.45 -0.51 -28.93
N PHE A 171 17.30 -0.05 -30.16
CA PHE A 171 16.50 -0.72 -31.19
C PHE A 171 17.26 -0.75 -32.52
N ALA A 172 16.93 -1.75 -33.33
CA ALA A 172 17.37 -1.83 -34.72
C ALA A 172 16.14 -1.87 -35.62
N SER A 173 16.17 -1.15 -36.73
CA SER A 173 15.08 -1.07 -37.69
C SER A 173 15.57 -1.27 -39.11
N TYR A 174 14.76 -1.93 -39.91
CA TYR A 174 14.92 -2.03 -41.35
C TYR A 174 13.69 -1.44 -42.02
N ARG A 175 13.86 -0.58 -43.01
CA ARG A 175 12.79 0.09 -43.74
C ARG A 175 13.02 -0.02 -45.23
N ALA A 176 12.01 -0.48 -45.96
CA ALA A 176 11.95 -0.44 -47.41
C ALA A 176 11.01 0.71 -47.80
N ASN A 177 11.51 1.62 -48.63
CA ASN A 177 10.74 2.74 -49.13
C ASN A 177 10.40 2.54 -50.61
N PHE A 178 9.12 2.73 -50.94
CA PHE A 178 8.50 2.50 -52.23
C PHE A 178 8.15 3.80 -52.99
N ASN A 179 8.79 4.93 -52.66
CA ASN A 179 8.63 6.24 -53.33
C ASN A 179 8.51 6.14 -54.86
N GLU A 180 9.37 5.37 -55.52
CA GLU A 180 9.31 5.16 -56.97
C GLU A 180 9.32 3.65 -57.21
N LEU A 181 8.24 3.10 -57.76
CA LEU A 181 8.08 1.65 -58.04
C LEU A 181 9.24 1.01 -58.82
N LYS A 182 10.13 1.83 -59.41
CA LYS A 182 11.31 1.41 -60.16
C LYS A 182 12.59 1.25 -59.30
N GLN A 183 12.67 1.88 -58.13
CA GLN A 183 13.84 1.81 -57.24
C GLN A 183 13.43 1.79 -55.76
N THR A 184 13.28 0.59 -55.21
CA THR A 184 13.10 0.40 -53.77
C THR A 184 14.38 0.80 -53.03
N THR A 185 14.28 1.71 -52.06
CA THR A 185 15.42 2.08 -51.21
C THR A 185 15.35 1.37 -49.87
N HIS A 186 16.49 0.87 -49.41
CA HIS A 186 16.60 0.07 -48.19
C HIS A 186 17.39 0.85 -47.15
N ASN A 187 16.78 1.08 -45.98
CA ASN A 187 17.37 1.83 -44.88
C ASN A 187 17.53 0.92 -43.66
N ILE A 188 18.72 0.89 -43.08
CA ILE A 188 19.01 0.23 -41.81
C ILE A 188 19.28 1.32 -40.78
N GLY A 189 18.57 1.27 -39.66
CA GLY A 189 18.69 2.22 -38.56
C GLY A 189 19.00 1.50 -37.25
N VAL A 190 19.82 2.14 -36.42
CA VAL A 190 20.04 1.75 -35.02
C VAL A 190 19.82 2.99 -34.18
N GLY A 191 19.03 2.86 -33.11
CA GLY A 191 18.70 3.98 -32.24
C GLY A 191 18.75 3.62 -30.77
N PHE A 192 18.87 4.64 -29.92
CA PHE A 192 18.88 4.51 -28.46
C PHE A 192 17.85 5.46 -27.84
N ARG A 193 16.96 4.90 -27.03
CA ARG A 193 15.93 5.58 -26.27
C ARG A 193 16.56 6.26 -25.04
N LEU A 194 16.62 7.59 -25.07
CA LEU A 194 17.20 8.39 -23.99
C LEU A 194 16.31 8.40 -22.74
N PHE A 195 14.98 8.52 -22.93
CA PHE A 195 14.00 8.66 -21.84
C PHE A 195 13.00 7.51 -21.79
N LYS A 196 12.58 7.13 -20.58
CA LYS A 196 11.51 6.15 -20.36
C LYS A 196 10.16 6.82 -20.56
#